data_AF-A0A084JDJ2-F1
#
_entry.id   AF-A0A084JDJ2-F1
#
_cell.length_a   1.000
_cell.length_b   1.000
_cell.length_c   1.000
_cell.angle_alpha   90.00
_cell.angle_beta   90.00
_cell.angle_gamma   90.00
#
_symmetry.space_group_name_H-M   'P 1'
#
loop_
_entity.id
_entity.type
_entity.pdbx_description
1 polymer ?
#
loop_
_entity_poly.entity_id
_entity_poly.type
_entity_poly.pdbx_seq_one_letter_code
_entity_poly.pdbx_strand_id
1 'polypeptide(L)'
;MINNKNNEVKLNPLEKQVEEINEWQKNANNPGYFIGSGKAPLPIKNILKSPIIMLIIGFIFAIPIIFSLVKSFSIETIFNNVVIITISIILITGGIIRLLNKG
;
A
#
# COMPACT_ATOMS: atom_id res chain seq x y z
N MET A 1 29.57 -19.14 28.92
CA MET A 1 28.23 -19.28 28.31
C MET A 1 27.39 -18.09 28.75
N ILE A 2 27.23 -17.07 27.89
CA ILE A 2 26.35 -15.93 28.18
C ILE A 2 24.95 -16.35 27.72
N ASN A 3 24.07 -16.62 28.68
CA ASN A 3 22.67 -16.96 28.45
C ASN A 3 21.93 -15.69 28.03
N ASN A 4 21.97 -15.37 26.73
CA ASN A 4 21.19 -14.28 26.16
C ASN A 4 19.75 -14.77 26.00
N LYS A 5 19.00 -14.84 27.11
CA LYS A 5 17.54 -14.94 27.06
C LYS A 5 17.05 -13.63 26.46
N ASN A 6 16.81 -13.66 25.15
CA ASN A 6 16.00 -12.66 24.47
C ASN A 6 14.65 -12.60 25.19
N ASN A 7 14.55 -11.68 26.14
CA ASN A 7 13.29 -11.31 26.76
C ASN A 7 12.52 -10.55 25.68
N GLU A 8 11.84 -11.28 24.80
CA GLU A 8 10.81 -10.71 23.96
C GLU A 8 9.72 -10.20 24.89
N VAL A 9 9.78 -8.91 25.20
CA VAL A 9 8.71 -8.20 25.89
C VAL A 9 7.48 -8.38 25.00
N LYS A 10 6.55 -9.25 25.40
CA LYS A 10 5.28 -9.43 24.73
C LYS A 10 4.47 -8.15 24.89
N LEU A 11 4.68 -7.21 23.97
CA LEU A 11 3.94 -5.97 23.90
C LEU A 11 2.45 -6.28 23.70
N ASN A 12 1.59 -5.56 24.41
CA ASN A 12 0.15 -5.59 24.18
C ASN A 12 -0.14 -5.11 22.73
N PRO A 13 -1.18 -5.65 22.05
CA PRO A 13 -1.65 -5.15 20.75
C PRO A 13 -1.70 -3.63 20.59
N LEU A 14 -2.03 -2.89 21.64
CA LEU A 14 -2.04 -1.42 21.62
C LEU A 14 -0.61 -0.85 21.59
N GLU A 15 0.27 -1.32 22.46
CA GLU A 15 1.67 -0.86 22.54
C GLU A 15 2.41 -1.11 21.23
N LYS A 16 2.15 -2.27 20.60
CA LYS A 16 2.71 -2.61 19.29
C LYS A 16 2.25 -1.64 18.20
N GLN A 17 0.99 -1.19 18.22
CA GLN A 17 0.50 -0.20 17.27
C GLN A 17 1.15 1.16 17.48
N VAL A 18 1.30 1.57 18.74
CA VAL A 18 1.98 2.83 19.09
C VAL A 18 3.44 2.82 18.63
N GLU A 19 4.14 1.70 18.81
CA GLU A 19 5.51 1.53 18.34
C GLU A 19 5.61 1.60 16.81
N GLU A 20 4.73 0.89 16.07
CA GLU A 20 4.70 0.93 14.61
C GLU A 20 4.42 2.35 14.07
N ILE A 21 3.53 3.11 14.73
CA ILE A 21 3.26 4.52 14.40
C ILE A 21 4.51 5.37 14.63
N ASN A 22 5.15 5.22 15.80
CA ASN A 22 6.34 5.98 16.15
C ASN A 22 7.52 5.66 15.20
N GLU A 23 7.70 4.39 14.82
CA GLU A 23 8.70 3.96 13.84
C GLU A 23 8.46 4.63 12.49
N TRP A 24 7.22 4.65 12.01
CA TRP A 24 6.87 5.31 10.75
C TRP A 24 7.09 6.82 10.80
N GLN A 25 6.67 7.49 11.87
CA GLN A 25 6.84 8.95 12.01
C GLN A 25 8.31 9.35 12.10
N LYS A 26 9.12 8.63 12.87
CA LYS A 26 10.57 8.90 13.00
C LYS A 26 11.31 8.75 11.68
N ASN A 27 10.85 7.87 10.80
CA ASN A 27 11.48 7.58 9.52
C ASN A 27 10.75 8.21 8.32
N ALA A 28 9.80 9.14 8.56
CA ALA A 28 9.02 9.78 7.49
C ALA A 28 9.91 10.50 6.46
N ASN A 29 11.05 11.04 6.89
CA ASN A 29 12.02 11.75 6.04
C ASN A 29 13.14 10.84 5.51
N ASN A 30 13.14 9.55 5.84
CA ASN A 30 14.13 8.58 5.37
C ASN A 30 13.44 7.50 4.52
N PRO A 31 13.18 7.77 3.23
CA PRO A 31 12.49 6.82 2.36
C PRO A 31 13.26 5.50 2.20
N GLY A 32 14.59 5.52 2.38
CA GLY A 32 15.44 4.33 2.33
C GLY A 32 15.25 3.37 3.51
N TYR A 33 14.68 3.82 4.62
CA TYR A 33 14.50 3.00 5.82
C TYR A 33 13.66 1.73 5.58
N PHE A 34 12.65 1.83 4.73
CA PHE A 34 11.75 0.72 4.41
C PHE A 34 12.27 -0.14 3.24
N ILE A 35 13.34 0.28 2.56
CA ILE A 35 13.94 -0.46 1.46
C ILE A 35 14.85 -1.55 2.06
N GLY A 36 14.60 -2.82 1.71
CA GLY A 36 15.41 -3.95 2.17
C GLY A 36 15.16 -4.41 3.61
N SER A 37 14.38 -3.68 4.41
CA SER A 37 14.02 -4.08 5.78
C SER A 37 12.87 -5.09 5.86
N GLY A 38 12.24 -5.42 4.73
CA GLY A 38 11.05 -6.28 4.66
C GLY A 38 9.79 -5.65 5.29
N LYS A 39 9.89 -4.42 5.80
CA LYS A 39 8.80 -3.66 6.39
C LYS A 39 8.22 -2.70 5.35
N ALA A 40 6.91 -2.48 5.42
CA ALA A 40 6.23 -1.46 4.63
C ALA A 40 5.84 -0.27 5.52
N PRO A 41 5.86 0.96 5.00
CA PRO A 41 5.28 2.12 5.67
C PRO A 41 3.84 1.84 6.12
N LEU A 42 3.47 2.41 7.28
CA LEU A 42 2.17 2.17 7.91
C LEU A 42 0.97 2.42 6.96
N PRO A 43 0.94 3.50 6.15
CA PRO A 43 -0.16 3.73 5.22
C PRO A 43 -0.31 2.59 4.19
N ILE A 44 0.81 2.14 3.61
CA ILE A 44 0.82 1.05 2.61
C ILE A 44 0.35 -0.26 3.26
N LYS A 45 0.85 -0.56 4.45
CA LYS A 45 0.46 -1.76 5.22
C LYS A 45 -1.05 -1.79 5.49
N ASN A 46 -1.66 -0.65 5.82
CA ASN A 46 -3.09 -0.56 6.11
C ASN A 46 -3.96 -0.69 4.85
N ILE A 47 -3.54 -0.11 3.71
CA ILE A 47 -4.23 -0.30 2.43
C ILE A 47 -4.25 -1.78 2.05
N LEU A 48 -3.12 -2.49 2.18
CA LEU A 48 -3.02 -3.92 1.85
C LEU A 48 -3.90 -4.83 2.73
N LYS A 49 -4.26 -4.39 3.95
CA LYS A 49 -5.16 -5.13 4.85
C LYS A 49 -6.63 -4.98 4.44
N SER A 50 -7.00 -3.86 3.84
CA SER A 50 -8.39 -3.54 3.47
C SER A 50 -8.59 -3.56 1.96
N PRO A 51 -9.04 -4.70 1.39
CA PRO A 51 -9.16 -4.80 -0.06
C PRO A 51 -10.23 -3.86 -0.64
N ILE A 52 -11.26 -3.52 0.14
CA ILE A 52 -12.28 -2.54 -0.26
C ILE A 52 -11.64 -1.15 -0.44
N ILE A 53 -10.79 -0.72 0.49
CA ILE A 53 -10.07 0.56 0.37
C ILE A 53 -9.15 0.55 -0.86
N MET A 54 -8.49 -0.59 -1.11
CA MET A 54 -7.64 -0.78 -2.28
C MET A 54 -8.43 -0.59 -3.59
N LEU A 55 -9.66 -1.11 -3.67
CA LEU A 55 -10.56 -0.87 -4.81
C LEU A 55 -10.96 0.60 -4.93
N ILE A 56 -11.38 1.24 -3.84
CA ILE A 56 -11.80 2.64 -3.83
C ILE A 56 -10.68 3.53 -4.39
N ILE A 57 -9.46 3.37 -3.90
CA ILE A 57 -8.29 4.12 -4.38
C ILE A 57 -8.03 3.81 -5.86
N GLY A 58 -8.10 2.53 -6.26
CA GLY A 58 -7.94 2.12 -7.65
C GLY A 58 -8.94 2.81 -8.60
N PHE A 59 -10.21 2.91 -8.21
CA PHE A 59 -11.25 3.59 -8.99
C PHE A 59 -11.09 5.11 -9.01
N ILE A 60 -10.65 5.73 -7.91
CA ILE A 60 -10.32 7.18 -7.90
C ILE A 60 -9.30 7.51 -8.99
N PHE A 61 -8.30 6.65 -9.19
CA PHE A 61 -7.33 6.81 -10.29
C PHE A 61 -7.91 6.43 -11.66
N ALA A 62 -8.76 5.40 -11.75
CA ALA A 62 -9.32 4.94 -13.02
C ALA A 62 -10.28 5.95 -13.66
N ILE A 63 -11.16 6.56 -12.87
CA ILE A 63 -12.29 7.37 -13.38
C ILE A 63 -11.82 8.55 -14.26
N PRO A 64 -10.84 9.38 -13.85
CA PRO A 64 -10.35 10.47 -14.69
C PRO A 64 -9.75 9.98 -16.02
N ILE A 65 -9.05 8.83 -15.98
CA ILE A 65 -8.46 8.24 -17.18
C ILE A 65 -9.56 7.76 -18.13
N ILE A 66 -10.58 7.06 -17.61
CA ILE A 66 -11.72 6.61 -18.41
C ILE A 66 -12.39 7.81 -19.06
N PHE A 67 -12.62 8.90 -18.32
CA PHE A 67 -13.20 10.13 -18.86
C PHE A 67 -12.33 10.74 -19.97
N SER A 68 -11.01 10.78 -19.76
CA SER A 68 -10.05 11.28 -20.76
C SER A 68 -10.04 10.43 -22.03
N LEU A 69 -10.06 9.10 -21.90
CA LEU A 69 -10.06 8.17 -23.03
C LEU A 69 -11.38 8.21 -23.81
N VAL A 70 -12.52 8.37 -23.13
CA VAL A 70 -13.83 8.51 -23.79
C VAL A 70 -13.90 9.80 -24.59
N LYS A 71 -13.30 10.90 -24.10
CA LYS A 71 -13.32 12.19 -24.79
C LYS A 71 -12.37 12.26 -25.98
N SER A 72 -11.17 11.68 -25.86
CA SER A 72 -10.13 11.73 -26.89
C SER A 72 -9.25 10.49 -26.83
N PHE A 73 -9.74 9.41 -27.43
CA PHE A 73 -8.98 8.18 -27.56
C PHE A 73 -7.82 8.36 -28.53
N SER A 74 -6.59 8.36 -28.00
CA SER A 74 -5.36 8.34 -28.80
C SER A 74 -4.30 7.51 -28.09
N ILE A 75 -3.35 7.00 -28.87
CA ILE A 75 -2.18 6.26 -28.34
C ILE A 75 -1.38 7.16 -27.39
N GLU A 76 -1.28 8.45 -27.70
CA GLU A 76 -0.61 9.44 -26.87
C GLU A 76 -1.28 9.60 -25.50
N THR A 77 -2.62 9.66 -25.45
CA THR A 77 -3.38 9.72 -24.18
C THR A 77 -3.09 8.49 -23.31
N ILE A 78 -3.00 7.30 -23.91
CA ILE A 78 -2.66 6.07 -23.19
C ILE A 78 -1.23 6.13 -22.65
N PHE A 79 -0.27 6.54 -23.49
CA PHE A 79 1.13 6.60 -23.11
C PHE A 79 1.38 7.62 -21.99
N ASN A 80 0.78 8.81 -22.08
CA ASN A 80 0.88 9.85 -21.07
C ASN A 80 0.29 9.44 -19.71
N ASN A 81 -0.67 8.51 -19.70
CA ASN A 81 -1.31 8.01 -18.48
C ASN A 81 -0.81 6.63 -18.05
N VAL A 82 0.21 6.05 -18.69
CA VAL A 82 0.61 4.65 -18.50
C VAL A 82 0.87 4.31 -17.04
N VAL A 83 1.57 5.18 -16.31
CA VAL A 83 1.90 4.97 -14.89
C VAL A 83 0.63 4.90 -14.03
N ILE A 84 -0.30 5.85 -14.23
CA ILE A 84 -1.54 5.91 -13.45
C ILE A 84 -2.44 4.73 -13.80
N ILE A 85 -2.50 4.35 -15.09
CA ILE A 85 -3.21 3.15 -15.56
C ILE A 85 -2.64 1.90 -14.87
N THR A 86 -1.32 1.74 -14.86
CA THR A 86 -0.68 0.58 -14.21
C THR A 86 -0.97 0.55 -12.71
N ILE A 87 -0.85 1.68 -12.01
CA ILE A 87 -1.17 1.77 -10.57
C ILE A 87 -2.63 1.38 -10.32
N SER A 88 -3.56 1.91 -11.12
CA SER A 88 -4.98 1.62 -11.00
C SER A 88 -5.28 0.13 -11.23
N ILE A 89 -4.71 -0.48 -12.27
CA ILE A 89 -4.86 -1.91 -12.56
C ILE A 89 -4.34 -2.76 -11.40
N ILE A 90 -3.14 -2.47 -10.86
CA ILE A 90 -2.55 -3.21 -9.75
C ILE A 90 -3.45 -3.13 -8.50
N LEU A 91 -3.96 -1.94 -8.18
CA LEU A 91 -4.83 -1.73 -7.03
C LEU A 91 -6.17 -2.46 -7.17
N ILE A 92 -6.80 -2.37 -8.33
CA ILE A 92 -8.11 -3.01 -8.58
C ILE A 92 -7.96 -4.53 -8.58
N THR A 93 -7.02 -5.06 -9.38
CA THR A 93 -6.80 -6.51 -9.47
C THR A 93 -6.36 -7.11 -8.13
N GLY A 94 -5.42 -6.46 -7.44
CA GLY A 94 -4.99 -6.89 -6.11
C GLY A 94 -6.09 -6.81 -5.06
N GLY A 95 -6.99 -5.81 -5.15
CA GLY A 95 -8.19 -5.71 -4.32
C GLY A 95 -9.17 -6.85 -4.56
N ILE A 96 -9.48 -7.16 -5.84
CA ILE A 96 -10.36 -8.26 -6.23
C ILE A 96 -9.80 -9.60 -5.74
N ILE A 97 -8.53 -9.91 -6.03
CA ILE A 97 -7.90 -11.19 -5.62
C ILE A 97 -7.97 -11.36 -4.10
N ARG A 98 -7.71 -10.30 -3.34
CA ARG A 98 -7.79 -10.35 -1.87
C ARG A 98 -9.21 -10.50 -1.35
N LEU A 99 -10.23 -9.99 -2.05
CA LEU A 99 -11.63 -10.24 -1.70
C LEU A 99 -12.01 -11.70 -1.96
N LEU A 100 -11.60 -12.24 -3.12
CA LEU A 100 -11.87 -13.63 -3.49
C LEU A 100 -11.18 -14.62 -2.53
N ASN A 101 -9.96 -14.32 -2.10
CA ASN A 101 -9.19 -15.17 -1.18
C ASN A 101 -9.54 -14.98 0.31
N LYS A 102 -10.30 -13.94 0.66
CA LYS A 102 -10.83 -13.71 2.02
C LYS A 102 -12.27 -14.18 2.19
N GLY A 103 -12.95 -14.53 1.09
CA GLY A 103 -14.26 -15.18 1.08
C GLY A 103 -14.16 -16.67 1.35
#